data_AF-A0A9X3V5P3-F1
#
_entry.id   AF-A0A9X3V5P3-F1
#
_cell.length_a   1.000
_cell.length_b   1.000
_cell.length_c   1.000
_cell.angle_alpha   90.00
_cell.angle_beta   90.00
_cell.angle_gamma   90.00
#
_symmetry.space_group_name_H-M   'P 1'
#
loop_
_entity.id
_entity.type
_entity.pdbx_description
1 polymer ?
#
loop_
_entity_poly.entity_id
_entity_poly.type
_entity_poly.pdbx_seq_one_letter_code
_entity_poly.pdbx_strand_id
1 'polypeptide(L)'
;MAADPFIGEISLFAGNYAPRGWAFCWGQQIAISSNSALFSILGTTYGGNGVSTFALPDLRGRVPLGTGQLQGGNFYTQGQVGGQESVSLNITNMPMHNHNTTVSVSSGTGNSGAPNGRYLAASDRRDNQYTSQSPDGTLAGVMTGIAGNSMPHENMQPYLGLNFIIALVGTFPSRN
;
A
#
# COMPACT_ATOMS: atom_id res chain seq x y z
N MET A 1 -11.85 -11.73 -39.13
CA MET A 1 -10.42 -12.04 -38.96
C MET A 1 -9.96 -11.22 -37.76
N ALA A 2 -9.43 -11.86 -36.71
CA ALA A 2 -8.77 -11.10 -35.66
C ALA A 2 -7.58 -10.37 -36.29
N ALA A 3 -7.41 -9.08 -36.03
CA ALA A 3 -6.23 -8.36 -36.49
C ALA A 3 -4.99 -9.03 -35.90
N ASP A 4 -3.94 -9.19 -36.71
CA ASP A 4 -2.66 -9.71 -36.20
C ASP A 4 -2.12 -8.73 -35.15
N PRO A 5 -1.76 -9.21 -33.94
CA PRO A 5 -1.27 -8.35 -32.87
C PRO A 5 0.06 -7.72 -33.28
N PHE A 6 0.42 -6.60 -32.65
CA PHE A 6 1.80 -6.12 -32.77
C PHE A 6 2.74 -6.98 -31.93
N ILE A 7 3.95 -7.25 -32.44
CA ILE A 7 4.99 -7.91 -31.64
C ILE A 7 5.26 -7.05 -30.40
N GLY A 8 5.22 -7.68 -29.21
CA GLY A 8 5.38 -6.99 -27.93
C GLY A 8 4.09 -6.38 -27.36
N GLU A 9 2.96 -6.50 -28.05
CA GLU A 9 1.65 -6.12 -27.51
C GLU A 9 1.30 -6.97 -26.29
N ILE A 10 0.81 -6.32 -25.24
CA ILE A 10 0.35 -6.97 -24.01
C ILE A 10 -1.19 -6.93 -23.99
N SER A 11 -1.81 -8.07 -23.73
CA SER A 11 -3.26 -8.19 -23.63
C SER A 11 -3.68 -8.92 -22.35
N LEU A 12 -4.85 -8.56 -21.83
CA LEU A 12 -5.52 -9.32 -20.77
C LEU A 12 -6.11 -10.60 -21.35
N PHE A 13 -5.93 -11.69 -20.62
CA PHE A 13 -6.35 -13.02 -21.05
C PHE A 13 -6.90 -13.82 -19.87
N ALA A 14 -8.11 -14.37 -20.03
CA ALA A 14 -8.79 -15.12 -18.98
C ALA A 14 -8.44 -16.63 -18.96
N GLY A 15 -7.73 -17.13 -19.99
CA GLY A 15 -7.33 -18.54 -20.05
C GLY A 15 -6.08 -18.84 -19.24
N ASN A 16 -5.84 -20.12 -18.97
CA ASN A 16 -4.75 -20.63 -18.13
C ASN A 16 -3.54 -21.17 -18.91
N TYR A 17 -3.51 -21.03 -20.23
CA TYR A 17 -2.37 -21.35 -21.10
C TYR A 17 -2.08 -20.21 -22.06
N ALA A 18 -0.81 -19.98 -22.39
CA ALA A 18 -0.47 -18.99 -23.41
C ALA A 18 -0.87 -19.51 -24.81
N PRO A 19 -1.68 -18.78 -25.59
CA PRO A 19 -1.98 -19.15 -26.97
C PRO A 19 -0.70 -19.26 -27.82
N ARG A 20 -0.76 -19.98 -28.94
CA ARG A 20 0.37 -20.08 -29.87
C ARG A 20 0.79 -18.68 -30.32
N GLY A 21 2.08 -18.39 -30.23
CA GLY A 21 2.62 -17.07 -30.59
C GLY A 21 2.55 -16.03 -29.48
N TRP A 22 2.09 -16.42 -28.28
CA TRP A 22 2.04 -15.59 -27.09
C TRP A 22 2.82 -16.24 -25.95
N ALA A 23 3.18 -15.45 -24.95
CA ALA A 23 3.73 -15.93 -23.69
C ALA A 23 3.12 -15.16 -22.53
N PHE A 24 3.11 -15.75 -21.33
CA PHE A 24 2.70 -15.02 -20.12
C PHE A 24 3.73 -13.95 -19.74
N CYS A 25 3.27 -12.83 -19.20
CA CYS A 25 4.15 -11.80 -18.63
C CYS A 25 4.57 -12.18 -17.20
N TRP A 26 5.38 -13.23 -17.05
CA TRP A 26 5.85 -13.76 -15.75
C TRP A 26 7.36 -13.57 -15.53
N GLY A 27 8.02 -12.71 -16.31
CA GLY A 27 9.45 -12.43 -16.14
C GLY A 27 10.39 -13.50 -16.69
N GLN A 28 9.92 -14.48 -17.47
CA GLN A 28 10.81 -15.51 -18.01
C GLN A 28 11.86 -14.91 -18.98
N GLN A 29 13.05 -15.52 -18.97
CA GLN A 29 14.08 -15.24 -19.96
C GLN A 29 13.83 -16.01 -21.26
N ILE A 30 13.99 -15.34 -22.38
CA ILE A 30 13.81 -15.88 -23.73
C ILE A 30 15.09 -15.68 -24.54
N ALA A 31 15.40 -16.67 -25.39
CA ALA A 31 16.54 -16.61 -26.29
C ALA A 31 16.34 -15.53 -27.37
N ILE A 32 17.34 -14.67 -27.54
CA ILE A 32 17.33 -13.62 -28.57
C ILE A 32 17.33 -14.24 -29.98
N SER A 33 18.03 -15.36 -30.17
CA SER A 33 18.17 -16.04 -31.47
C SER A 33 16.83 -16.47 -32.09
N SER A 34 15.82 -16.77 -31.28
CA SER A 34 14.48 -17.17 -31.73
C SER A 34 13.44 -16.04 -31.67
N ASN A 35 13.78 -14.90 -31.06
CA ASN A 35 12.85 -13.80 -30.78
C ASN A 35 13.50 -12.42 -31.04
N SER A 36 14.32 -12.32 -32.09
CA SER A 36 15.09 -11.12 -32.42
C SER A 36 14.21 -9.88 -32.65
N ALA A 37 13.04 -10.05 -33.28
CA ALA A 37 12.07 -8.99 -33.48
C ALA A 37 11.57 -8.42 -32.14
N LEU A 38 11.14 -9.28 -31.22
CA LEU A 38 10.68 -8.85 -29.89
C LEU A 38 11.82 -8.22 -29.08
N PHE A 39 13.04 -8.77 -29.15
CA PHE A 39 14.21 -8.19 -28.50
C PHE A 39 14.52 -6.78 -29.00
N SER A 40 14.35 -6.49 -30.29
CA SER A 40 14.57 -5.13 -30.82
C SER A 40 13.59 -4.07 -30.27
N ILE A 41 12.46 -4.52 -29.69
CA ILE A 41 11.44 -3.67 -29.06
C ILE A 41 11.70 -3.54 -27.56
N LEU A 42 11.89 -4.66 -26.84
CA LEU A 42 12.01 -4.66 -25.37
C LEU A 42 13.45 -4.42 -24.88
N GLY A 43 14.45 -4.76 -25.68
CA GLY A 43 15.85 -4.77 -25.27
C GLY A 43 16.05 -5.60 -24.00
N THR A 44 16.80 -5.05 -23.05
CA THR A 44 17.05 -5.65 -21.73
C THR A 44 16.26 -4.95 -20.61
N THR A 45 15.23 -4.17 -20.94
CA THR A 45 14.47 -3.37 -19.96
C THR A 45 13.93 -4.19 -18.79
N TYR A 46 13.58 -5.47 -19.02
CA TYR A 46 13.08 -6.37 -17.97
C TYR A 46 14.11 -7.41 -17.50
N GLY A 47 15.35 -7.33 -17.99
CA GLY A 47 16.46 -8.23 -17.64
C GLY A 47 16.99 -9.07 -18.80
N GLY A 48 17.77 -10.10 -18.45
CA GLY A 48 18.58 -10.89 -19.39
C GLY A 48 19.96 -10.27 -19.61
N ASN A 49 20.80 -10.94 -20.41
CA ASN A 49 22.18 -10.51 -20.63
C ASN A 49 22.37 -9.64 -21.89
N GLY A 50 21.33 -9.48 -22.71
CA GLY A 50 21.37 -8.67 -23.94
C GLY A 50 22.22 -9.26 -25.07
N VAL A 51 22.76 -10.47 -24.89
CA VAL A 51 23.62 -11.16 -25.87
C VAL A 51 22.96 -12.46 -26.34
N SER A 52 22.61 -13.35 -25.42
CA SER A 52 21.89 -14.59 -25.72
C SER A 52 20.45 -14.57 -25.22
N THR A 53 20.14 -13.79 -24.18
CA THR A 53 18.81 -13.74 -23.58
C THR A 53 18.35 -12.32 -23.23
N PHE A 54 17.04 -12.15 -23.24
CA PHE A 54 16.33 -11.00 -22.67
C PHE A 54 15.16 -11.52 -21.83
N ALA A 55 14.55 -10.69 -20.98
CA ALA A 55 13.40 -11.08 -20.18
C ALA A 55 12.11 -10.39 -20.66
N LEU A 56 10.99 -11.08 -20.45
CA LEU A 56 9.66 -10.49 -20.58
C LEU A 56 9.30 -9.67 -19.33
N PRO A 57 8.29 -8.80 -19.39
CA PRO A 57 7.73 -8.17 -18.20
C PRO A 57 7.24 -9.23 -17.18
N ASP A 58 7.37 -8.93 -15.89
CA ASP A 58 6.69 -9.66 -14.81
C ASP A 58 5.53 -8.80 -14.31
N LEU A 59 4.30 -9.19 -14.63
CA LEU A 59 3.07 -8.51 -14.22
C LEU A 59 2.28 -9.28 -13.15
N ARG A 60 2.86 -10.34 -12.58
CA ARG A 60 2.22 -11.06 -11.46
C ARG A 60 2.15 -10.14 -10.25
N GLY A 61 0.98 -10.01 -9.64
CA GLY A 61 0.74 -9.12 -8.48
C GLY A 61 0.94 -7.63 -8.78
N ARG A 62 0.94 -7.22 -10.06
CA ARG A 62 1.25 -5.83 -10.46
C ARG A 62 0.15 -5.25 -11.32
N VAL A 63 -0.06 -3.95 -11.15
CA VAL A 63 -0.96 -3.15 -11.99
C VAL A 63 -0.10 -2.38 -13.01
N PRO A 64 -0.36 -2.50 -14.32
CA PRO A 64 0.34 -1.72 -15.33
C PRO A 64 0.11 -0.21 -15.13
N LEU A 65 1.18 0.58 -15.23
CA LEU A 65 1.15 2.03 -15.16
C LEU A 65 1.68 2.63 -16.48
N GLY A 66 0.99 3.65 -16.98
CA GLY A 66 1.45 4.39 -18.16
C GLY A 66 2.79 5.07 -17.92
N THR A 67 3.73 4.89 -18.85
CA THR A 67 5.06 5.53 -18.80
C THR A 67 4.98 7.00 -19.19
N GLY A 68 5.96 7.79 -18.74
CA GLY A 68 6.11 9.20 -19.10
C GLY A 68 5.83 10.15 -17.95
N GLN A 69 5.79 11.45 -18.27
CA GLN A 69 5.55 12.52 -17.30
C GLN A 69 4.06 12.63 -16.98
N LEU A 70 3.68 12.40 -15.72
CA LEU A 70 2.36 12.79 -15.23
C LEU A 70 2.34 14.31 -14.99
N GLN A 71 1.32 15.02 -15.47
CA GLN A 71 1.19 16.46 -15.24
C GLN A 71 1.12 16.77 -13.73
N GLY A 72 2.06 17.58 -13.22
CA GLY A 72 2.14 17.89 -11.79
C GLY A 72 2.55 16.70 -10.91
N GLY A 73 3.05 15.61 -11.49
CA GLY A 73 3.43 14.38 -10.79
C GLY A 73 4.80 13.86 -11.18
N ASN A 74 5.01 12.56 -10.95
CA ASN A 74 6.28 11.90 -11.23
C ASN A 74 6.43 11.53 -12.71
N PHE A 75 7.69 11.37 -13.14
CA PHE A 75 8.05 10.73 -14.39
C PHE A 75 8.22 9.22 -14.16
N TYR A 76 7.54 8.40 -14.96
CA TYR A 76 7.63 6.94 -14.88
C TYR A 76 8.42 6.38 -16.07
N THR A 77 9.53 5.70 -15.79
CA THR A 77 10.32 5.03 -16.83
C THR A 77 9.74 3.64 -17.13
N GLN A 78 9.87 3.19 -18.38
CA GLN A 78 9.47 1.84 -18.75
C GLN A 78 10.29 0.81 -17.96
N GLY A 79 9.61 -0.20 -17.40
CA GLY A 79 10.24 -1.22 -16.56
C GLY A 79 10.45 -0.82 -15.10
N GLN A 80 10.14 0.43 -14.72
CA GLN A 80 10.15 0.84 -13.32
C GLN A 80 9.13 0.03 -12.50
N VAL A 81 9.57 -0.47 -11.35
CA VAL A 81 8.69 -1.14 -10.37
C VAL A 81 8.55 -0.25 -9.14
N GLY A 82 7.35 -0.16 -8.60
CA GLY A 82 7.03 0.59 -7.39
C GLY A 82 5.70 0.17 -6.78
N GLY A 83 5.32 0.82 -5.69
CA GLY A 83 4.10 0.50 -4.92
C GLY A 83 4.35 -0.48 -3.76
N GLN A 84 3.33 -0.65 -2.93
CA GLN A 84 3.32 -1.57 -1.77
C GLN A 84 1.92 -2.19 -1.65
N GLU A 85 1.85 -3.52 -1.51
CA GLU A 85 0.59 -4.26 -1.31
C GLU A 85 0.02 -4.06 0.10
N SER A 86 0.89 -3.83 1.08
CA SER A 86 0.53 -3.58 2.48
C SER A 86 1.37 -2.43 3.03
N VAL A 87 0.75 -1.57 3.84
CA VAL A 87 1.39 -0.40 4.45
C VAL A 87 1.20 -0.45 5.96
N SER A 88 2.29 -0.35 6.71
CA SER A 88 2.24 -0.13 8.16
C SER A 88 1.88 1.33 8.46
N LEU A 89 0.82 1.54 9.23
CA LEU A 89 0.47 2.87 9.71
C LEU A 89 1.42 3.25 10.83
N ASN A 90 2.38 4.10 10.49
CA ASN A 90 3.22 4.77 11.47
C ASN A 90 2.57 6.08 11.92
N ILE A 91 3.05 6.68 13.01
CA ILE A 91 2.58 7.99 13.50
C ILE A 91 2.61 9.05 12.39
N THR A 92 3.58 8.99 11.47
CA THR A 92 3.68 9.89 10.31
C THR A 92 2.54 9.74 9.30
N ASN A 93 1.86 8.60 9.30
CA ASN A 93 0.78 8.28 8.36
C ASN A 93 -0.61 8.52 8.99
N MET A 94 -0.66 8.98 10.24
CA MET A 94 -1.91 9.34 10.93
C MET A 94 -2.06 10.87 10.99
N PRO A 95 -3.28 11.41 10.86
CA PRO A 95 -3.54 12.81 11.17
C PRO A 95 -3.07 13.15 12.58
N MET A 96 -2.51 14.35 12.75
CA MET A 96 -2.15 14.86 14.07
C MET A 96 -3.41 14.92 14.94
N HIS A 97 -3.38 14.23 16.08
CA HIS A 97 -4.47 14.22 17.06
C HIS A 97 -3.89 14.17 18.47
N ASN A 98 -4.71 14.53 19.46
CA ASN A 98 -4.38 14.41 20.88
C ASN A 98 -5.50 13.69 21.63
N HIS A 99 -5.15 13.05 22.74
CA HIS A 99 -6.12 12.52 23.69
C HIS A 99 -5.98 13.29 25.00
N ASN A 100 -6.76 14.36 25.12
CA ASN A 100 -6.73 15.16 26.34
C ASN A 100 -7.55 14.45 27.42
N THR A 101 -6.88 13.94 28.46
CA THR A 101 -7.54 13.45 29.67
C THR A 101 -7.48 14.50 30.76
N THR A 102 -8.60 14.72 31.42
CA THR A 102 -8.69 15.60 32.57
C THR A 102 -9.49 14.91 33.65
N VAL A 103 -8.92 14.79 34.85
CA VAL A 103 -9.63 14.28 36.02
C VAL A 103 -10.01 15.48 36.87
N SER A 104 -11.30 15.79 36.91
CA SER A 104 -11.86 16.84 37.76
C SER A 104 -11.78 16.45 39.24
N VAL A 105 -11.30 17.36 40.08
CA VAL A 105 -11.14 17.17 41.52
C VAL A 105 -11.75 18.35 42.28
N SER A 106 -12.07 18.12 43.55
CA SER A 106 -12.58 19.14 44.46
C SER A 106 -11.66 19.25 45.67
N SER A 107 -11.31 20.48 46.07
CA SER A 107 -10.60 20.74 47.33
C SER A 107 -11.47 20.57 48.58
N GLY A 108 -12.78 20.32 48.40
CA GLY A 108 -13.70 20.01 49.48
C GLY A 108 -13.39 18.70 50.20
N THR A 109 -13.85 18.58 51.45
CA THR A 109 -13.69 17.34 52.23
C THR A 109 -14.52 16.19 51.64
N GLY A 110 -13.97 14.98 51.71
CA GLY A 110 -14.66 13.80 51.23
C GLY A 110 -15.88 13.45 52.09
N ASN A 111 -17.00 13.13 51.43
CA ASN A 111 -18.28 12.79 52.06
C ASN A 111 -18.83 11.44 51.62
N SER A 112 -18.11 10.72 50.76
CA SER A 112 -18.46 9.38 50.27
C SER A 112 -17.24 8.48 50.07
N GLY A 113 -17.34 7.21 50.46
CA GLY A 113 -16.35 6.18 50.16
C GLY A 113 -16.44 5.62 48.73
N ALA A 114 -17.50 5.94 47.99
CA ALA A 114 -17.73 5.45 46.63
C ALA A 114 -17.70 6.57 45.55
N PRO A 115 -17.11 6.31 44.37
CA PRO A 115 -16.92 7.29 43.28
C PRO A 115 -18.16 7.58 42.43
N ASN A 116 -19.30 6.91 42.66
CA ASN A 116 -20.46 6.90 41.75
C ASN A 116 -21.02 8.32 41.44
N GLY A 117 -20.58 8.91 40.32
CA GLY A 117 -20.94 10.27 39.91
C GLY A 117 -20.34 11.39 40.78
N ARG A 118 -19.24 11.09 41.49
CA ARG A 118 -18.57 12.00 42.44
C ARG A 118 -17.15 12.31 42.00
N TYR A 119 -16.60 13.39 42.54
CA TYR A 119 -15.23 13.85 42.26
C TYR A 119 -14.27 13.38 43.35
N LEU A 120 -12.99 13.24 43.03
CA LEU A 120 -11.94 13.06 44.04
C LEU A 120 -11.91 14.28 44.95
N ALA A 121 -11.83 14.04 46.25
CA ALA A 121 -11.90 15.06 47.30
C ALA A 121 -10.56 15.23 48.01
N ALA A 122 -10.40 16.33 48.75
CA ALA A 122 -9.40 16.40 49.81
C ALA A 122 -9.79 15.42 50.93
N SER A 123 -8.89 14.50 51.26
CA SER A 123 -9.11 13.48 52.30
C SER A 123 -7.83 13.19 53.06
N ASP A 124 -7.95 12.92 54.37
CA ASP A 124 -6.85 12.43 55.21
C ASP A 124 -7.06 10.92 55.52
N ARG A 125 -6.15 10.33 56.30
CA ARG A 125 -6.11 8.91 56.60
C ARG A 125 -7.37 8.48 57.36
N ARG A 126 -8.19 7.66 56.69
CA ARG A 126 -9.51 7.10 57.11
C ARG A 126 -10.73 7.96 56.78
N ASP A 127 -10.55 9.07 56.07
CA ASP A 127 -11.68 9.83 55.54
C ASP A 127 -12.23 9.21 54.24
N ASN A 128 -13.47 9.58 53.94
CA ASN A 128 -14.07 9.35 52.64
C ASN A 128 -13.23 10.05 51.54
N GLN A 129 -13.10 9.43 50.36
CA GLN A 129 -12.18 9.89 49.31
C GLN A 129 -12.88 10.66 48.17
N TYR A 130 -14.22 10.64 48.15
CA TYR A 130 -15.02 11.25 47.10
C TYR A 130 -16.00 12.27 47.67
N THR A 131 -16.36 13.25 46.83
CA THR A 131 -17.33 14.29 47.19
C THR A 131 -18.32 14.58 46.06
N SER A 132 -19.51 15.00 46.43
CA SER A 132 -20.52 15.54 45.51
C SER A 132 -20.39 17.05 45.29
N GLN A 133 -19.45 17.71 45.98
CA GLN A 133 -19.16 19.12 45.71
C GLN A 133 -18.62 19.29 44.29
N SER A 134 -18.98 20.40 43.65
CA SER A 134 -18.50 20.73 42.31
C SER A 134 -16.96 20.74 42.30
N PRO A 135 -16.33 20.26 41.21
CA PRO A 135 -14.89 20.28 41.10
C PRO A 135 -14.41 21.72 40.95
N ASP A 136 -13.29 22.04 41.58
CA ASP A 136 -12.62 23.35 41.54
C ASP A 136 -11.19 23.25 41.00
N GLY A 137 -10.77 22.04 40.60
CA GLY A 137 -9.46 21.80 40.02
C GLY A 137 -9.40 20.56 39.14
N THR A 138 -8.21 20.32 38.62
CA THR A 138 -7.89 19.13 37.81
C THR A 138 -6.53 18.58 38.22
N LEU A 139 -6.36 17.26 38.22
CA LEU A 139 -5.05 16.67 38.48
C LEU A 139 -4.03 17.07 37.40
N ALA A 140 -2.83 17.44 37.84
CA ALA A 140 -1.69 17.60 36.96
C ALA A 140 -1.10 16.22 36.57
N GLY A 141 -0.58 16.11 35.34
CA GLY A 141 0.15 14.91 34.91
C GLY A 141 -0.72 13.68 34.61
N VAL A 142 -2.01 13.86 34.31
CA VAL A 142 -2.84 12.77 33.78
C VAL A 142 -2.45 12.53 32.33
N MET A 143 -1.79 11.40 32.07
CA MET A 143 -1.31 11.03 30.74
C MET A 143 -2.14 9.87 30.19
N THR A 144 -2.39 9.87 28.89
CA THR A 144 -2.90 8.70 28.17
C THR A 144 -1.76 7.77 27.77
N GLY A 145 -2.07 6.48 27.66
CA GLY A 145 -1.15 5.50 27.09
C GLY A 145 -0.98 5.66 25.57
N ILE A 146 -0.11 4.82 25.00
CA ILE A 146 0.08 4.73 23.54
C ILE A 146 -1.16 4.10 22.91
N ALA A 147 -1.66 4.70 21.83
CA ALA A 147 -2.74 4.17 21.00
C ALA A 147 -2.19 3.67 19.65
N GLY A 148 -2.78 2.60 19.13
CA GLY A 148 -2.35 1.94 17.89
C GLY A 148 -1.28 0.88 18.10
N ASN A 149 -1.28 -0.16 17.26
CA ASN A 149 -0.33 -1.29 17.32
C ASN A 149 0.67 -1.28 16.14
N SER A 150 0.70 -0.23 15.34
CA SER A 150 1.52 -0.11 14.11
C SER A 150 1.42 -1.30 13.16
N MET A 151 0.27 -1.99 13.19
CA MET A 151 0.04 -3.16 12.35
C MET A 151 -0.14 -2.71 10.89
N PRO A 152 0.37 -3.50 9.93
CA PRO A 152 0.08 -3.28 8.53
C PRO A 152 -1.42 -3.40 8.26
N HIS A 153 -1.90 -2.59 7.32
CA HIS A 153 -3.17 -2.81 6.65
C HIS A 153 -2.96 -3.09 5.17
N GLU A 154 -3.92 -3.80 4.60
CA GLU A 154 -3.97 -4.04 3.18
C GLU A 154 -4.15 -2.73 2.42
N ASN A 155 -3.33 -2.55 1.38
CA ASN A 155 -3.34 -1.39 0.49
C ASN A 155 -3.77 -1.77 -0.94
N MET A 156 -4.18 -3.02 -1.15
CA MET A 156 -4.75 -3.48 -2.42
C MET A 156 -6.22 -3.08 -2.53
N GLN A 157 -6.57 -2.48 -3.66
CA GLN A 157 -7.96 -2.33 -4.08
C GLN A 157 -8.60 -3.70 -4.36
N PRO A 158 -9.94 -3.84 -4.34
CA PRO A 158 -10.59 -5.06 -4.80
C PRO A 158 -10.12 -5.47 -6.20
N TYR A 159 -9.73 -6.73 -6.38
CA TYR A 159 -9.11 -7.21 -7.61
C TYR A 159 -9.67 -8.57 -8.06
N LEU A 160 -9.55 -8.82 -9.36
CA LEU A 160 -9.77 -10.13 -9.98
C LEU A 160 -8.50 -10.52 -10.74
N GLY A 161 -7.96 -11.69 -10.46
CA GLY A 161 -6.77 -12.20 -11.14
C GLY A 161 -7.05 -12.59 -12.58
N LEU A 162 -6.37 -11.95 -13.53
CA LEU A 162 -6.33 -12.32 -14.94
C LEU A 162 -4.87 -12.47 -15.38
N ASN A 163 -4.64 -13.21 -16.45
CA ASN A 163 -3.30 -13.33 -17.01
C ASN A 163 -3.02 -12.17 -17.96
N PHE A 164 -1.81 -11.63 -17.88
CA PHE A 164 -1.24 -10.81 -18.94
C PHE A 164 -0.44 -11.71 -19.87
N ILE A 165 -0.71 -11.61 -21.17
CA ILE A 165 0.06 -12.28 -22.22
C ILE A 165 0.69 -11.25 -23.13
N ILE A 166 1.85 -11.57 -23.70
CA ILE A 166 2.58 -10.74 -24.66
C ILE A 166 2.79 -11.49 -25.98
N ALA A 167 2.57 -10.80 -27.09
CA ALA A 167 2.73 -11.37 -28.43
C ALA A 167 4.22 -11.54 -28.77
N LEU A 168 4.63 -12.78 -29.03
CA LEU A 168 5.97 -13.12 -29.51
C LEU A 168 6.07 -13.02 -31.04
N VAL A 169 4.94 -13.20 -31.73
CA VAL A 169 4.82 -13.15 -33.20
C VAL A 169 3.64 -12.25 -33.56
N GLY A 170 3.73 -11.59 -34.71
CA GLY A 170 2.73 -10.62 -35.16
C GLY A 170 3.31 -9.61 -36.14
N THR A 171 2.63 -8.49 -36.29
CA THR A 171 3.11 -7.37 -37.11
C THR A 171 4.21 -6.63 -36.37
N PHE A 172 5.33 -6.36 -37.04
CA PHE A 172 6.39 -5.52 -36.45
C PHE A 172 5.93 -4.05 -36.42
N PRO A 173 5.94 -3.36 -35.26
CA PRO A 173 5.55 -1.96 -35.20
C PRO A 173 6.62 -1.07 -35.83
N SER A 174 6.30 -0.45 -36.98
CA SER A 174 7.19 0.54 -37.60
C SER A 174 7.30 1.79 -36.74
N ARG A 175 8.52 2.29 -36.54
CA ARG A 175 8.74 3.59 -35.89
C ARG A 175 8.36 4.70 -36.87
N ASN A 176 7.60 5.69 -36.39
CA ASN A 176 7.31 6.92 -37.13
C ASN A 176 8.46 7.92 -37.01
#